data_AF-A0A1Y4L7P0-F1
#
_entry.id   AF-A0A1Y4L7P0-F1
#
_cell.length_a   1.000
_cell.length_b   1.000
_cell.length_c   1.000
_cell.angle_alpha   90.00
_cell.angle_beta   90.00
_cell.angle_gamma   90.00
#
_symmetry.space_group_name_H-M   'P 1'
#
loop_
_entity.id
_entity.type
_entity.pdbx_description
1 polymer ?
#
loop_
_entity_poly.entity_id
_entity_poly.type
_entity_poly.pdbx_seq_one_letter_code
_entity_poly.pdbx_strand_id
1 'polypeptide(L)'
;MANRKRNIQVKFYVTAEEKELMEQKMAQLQTKRIGAYLRKMAIDGYIIYVDTRDIKEMNKLLSAIGRNINQIAKRVNAGGPTYQADMEEIRERLDQIWQLQRRILLSQR
;
A
#
# COMPACT_ATOMS: atom_id res chain seq x y z
N MET A 1 27.01 -38.25 -10.16
CA MET A 1 26.58 -36.95 -9.60
C MET A 1 26.99 -36.90 -8.15
N ALA A 2 28.10 -36.22 -7.85
CA ALA A 2 28.75 -36.25 -6.54
C ALA A 2 27.89 -35.66 -5.41
N ASN A 3 28.00 -36.22 -4.20
CA ASN A 3 27.32 -35.81 -2.98
C ASN A 3 27.39 -34.30 -2.72
N ARG A 4 26.38 -33.55 -3.16
CA ARG A 4 26.27 -32.12 -2.88
C ARG A 4 25.73 -31.93 -1.46
N LYS A 5 26.38 -31.08 -0.67
CA LYS A 5 25.85 -30.61 0.63
C LYS A 5 24.43 -30.04 0.55
N ARG A 6 24.02 -29.55 -0.63
CA ARG A 6 22.68 -29.02 -0.92
C ARG A 6 22.14 -29.76 -2.14
N ASN A 7 21.35 -30.80 -1.92
CA ASN A 7 20.85 -31.72 -2.96
C ASN A 7 19.38 -31.46 -3.37
N ILE A 8 18.61 -30.73 -2.57
CA ILE A 8 17.22 -30.36 -2.88
C ILE A 8 17.19 -29.14 -3.81
N GLN A 9 16.43 -29.23 -4.91
CA GLN A 9 16.22 -28.13 -5.86
C GLN A 9 14.85 -27.47 -5.66
N VAL A 10 14.82 -26.15 -5.55
CA VAL A 10 13.58 -25.33 -5.53
C VAL A 10 13.54 -24.52 -6.82
N LYS A 11 12.41 -24.56 -7.54
CA LYS A 11 12.20 -23.83 -8.81
C LYS A 11 10.89 -23.04 -8.74
N PHE A 12 10.88 -21.85 -9.31
CA PHE A 12 9.70 -21.04 -9.53
C PHE A 12 9.88 -20.23 -10.81
N TYR A 13 8.77 -19.87 -11.45
CA TYR A 13 8.78 -19.03 -12.65
C TYR A 13 8.78 -17.55 -12.25
N VAL A 14 9.48 -16.74 -13.04
CA VAL A 14 9.53 -15.28 -12.90
C VAL A 14 9.44 -14.65 -14.27
N THR A 15 8.94 -13.43 -14.34
CA THR A 15 9.02 -12.58 -15.53
C THR A 15 10.45 -12.06 -15.72
N ALA A 16 10.73 -11.49 -16.90
CA ALA A 16 12.03 -10.85 -17.16
C ALA A 16 12.28 -9.67 -16.22
N GLU A 17 11.25 -8.86 -15.96
CA GLU A 17 11.30 -7.71 -15.04
C GLU A 17 11.56 -8.16 -13.60
N GLU A 18 10.89 -9.21 -13.13
CA GLU A 18 11.12 -9.76 -11.80
C GLU A 18 12.55 -10.27 -11.65
N LYS A 19 13.10 -10.95 -12.67
CA LYS A 19 14.49 -11.42 -12.68
C LYS A 19 15.48 -10.26 -12.60
N GLU A 20 15.26 -9.19 -13.35
CA GLU A 20 16.12 -8.00 -13.32
C GLU A 20 16.09 -7.33 -11.92
N LEU A 21 14.90 -7.16 -11.34
CA LEU A 21 14.75 -6.60 -10.00
C LEU A 21 15.45 -7.46 -8.93
N MET A 22 15.39 -8.79 -9.07
CA MET A 22 16.10 -9.70 -8.19
C MET A 22 17.62 -9.56 -8.31
N GLU A 23 18.15 -9.36 -9.52
CA GLU A 23 19.58 -9.14 -9.76
C GLU A 23 20.06 -7.79 -9.20
N GLN A 24 19.28 -6.73 -9.37
CA GLN A 24 19.56 -5.42 -8.79
C GLN A 24 19.59 -5.47 -7.25
N LYS A 25 18.61 -6.12 -6.62
CA LYS A 25 18.60 -6.32 -5.16
C LYS A 25 19.74 -7.22 -4.69
N MET A 26 20.11 -8.23 -5.47
CA MET A 26 21.25 -9.08 -5.19
C MET A 26 22.57 -8.27 -5.16
N ALA A 27 22.74 -7.31 -6.08
CA ALA A 27 23.93 -6.47 -6.14
C ALA A 27 24.13 -5.65 -4.85
N GLN A 28 23.06 -5.26 -4.16
CA GLN A 28 23.11 -4.54 -2.88
C GLN A 28 23.77 -5.37 -1.75
N LEU A 29 23.66 -6.70 -1.82
CA LEU A 29 24.24 -7.64 -0.85
C LEU A 29 25.64 -8.12 -1.25
N GLN A 30 26.26 -7.49 -2.26
CA GLN A 30 27.61 -7.80 -2.76
C GLN A 30 27.84 -9.29 -3.11
N THR A 31 26.78 -10.01 -3.46
CA THR A 31 26.87 -11.42 -3.85
C THR A 31 26.69 -11.58 -5.35
N LYS A 32 27.50 -12.46 -5.96
CA LYS A 32 27.42 -12.78 -7.40
C LYS A 32 26.59 -14.04 -7.68
N ARG A 33 26.05 -14.68 -6.64
CA ARG A 33 25.36 -15.98 -6.75
C ARG A 33 23.89 -15.85 -6.35
N ILE A 34 23.00 -15.91 -7.34
CA ILE A 34 21.55 -15.81 -7.13
C ILE A 34 21.02 -16.84 -6.13
N GLY A 35 21.53 -18.07 -6.16
CA GLY A 35 21.13 -19.09 -5.19
C GLY A 35 21.57 -18.79 -3.75
N ALA A 36 22.66 -18.04 -3.55
CA ALA A 36 23.07 -17.59 -2.21
C ALA A 36 22.18 -16.44 -1.73
N TYR A 37 21.89 -15.48 -2.61
CA TYR A 37 20.94 -14.41 -2.36
C TYR A 37 19.55 -14.94 -1.99
N LEU A 38 18.97 -15.80 -2.83
CA LEU A 38 17.63 -16.34 -2.61
C LEU A 38 17.51 -17.13 -1.32
N ARG A 39 18.51 -17.96 -0.98
CA ARG A 39 18.51 -18.67 0.30
C ARG A 39 18.62 -17.73 1.49
N LYS A 40 19.48 -16.72 1.40
CA LYS A 40 19.64 -15.73 2.47
C LYS A 40 18.34 -14.95 2.68
N MET A 41 17.68 -14.53 1.60
CA MET A 41 16.38 -13.85 1.68
C MET A 41 15.26 -14.77 2.19
N ALA A 42 15.26 -16.05 1.81
CA ALA A 42 14.22 -17.00 2.25
C ALA A 42 14.40 -17.48 3.70
N ILE A 43 15.62 -17.43 4.25
CA ILE A 43 15.93 -17.91 5.62
C ILE A 43 16.05 -16.73 6.60
N ASP A 44 16.84 -15.72 6.25
CA ASP A 44 17.20 -14.60 7.13
C ASP A 44 16.41 -13.31 6.81
N GLY A 45 15.59 -13.32 5.77
CA GLY A 45 14.83 -12.14 5.36
C GLY A 45 13.76 -11.79 6.40
N TYR A 46 13.73 -10.52 6.80
CA TYR A 46 12.61 -9.99 7.57
C TYR A 46 11.40 -9.79 6.66
N ILE A 47 10.29 -10.44 6.99
CA ILE A 47 9.01 -10.15 6.36
C ILE A 47 8.40 -8.95 7.09
N ILE A 48 8.50 -7.78 6.49
CA ILE A 48 7.79 -6.60 6.98
C ILE A 48 6.41 -6.62 6.34
N TYR A 49 5.44 -7.13 7.09
CA TYR A 49 4.04 -6.98 6.74
C TYR A 49 3.54 -5.62 7.27
N VAL A 50 3.38 -4.66 6.36
CA VAL A 50 2.70 -3.41 6.70
C VAL A 50 1.22 -3.59 6.36
N ASP A 51 0.39 -3.69 7.39
CA ASP A 51 -1.05 -3.67 7.21
C ASP A 51 -1.49 -2.28 6.77
N THR A 52 -1.89 -2.14 5.51
CA THR A 52 -2.31 -0.87 4.92
C THR A 52 -3.83 -0.75 4.79
N ARG A 53 -4.61 -1.65 5.43
CA ARG A 53 -6.08 -1.63 5.36
C ARG A 53 -6.66 -0.28 5.77
N ASP A 54 -6.18 0.27 6.89
CA ASP A 54 -6.62 1.58 7.40
C ASP A 54 -6.31 2.73 6.44
N ILE A 55 -5.14 2.68 5.77
CA ILE A 55 -4.74 3.68 4.76
C ILE A 55 -5.66 3.61 3.54
N LYS A 56 -6.00 2.38 3.11
CA LYS A 56 -6.92 2.16 1.98
C LYS A 56 -8.33 2.67 2.29
N GLU A 57 -8.81 2.46 3.51
CA GLU A 57 -10.11 2.96 3.97
C GLU A 57 -10.14 4.49 4.05
N MET A 58 -9.07 5.10 4.57
CA MET A 58 -8.90 6.55 4.58
C MET A 58 -8.97 7.16 3.16
N ASN A 59 -8.25 6.59 2.19
CA ASN A 59 -8.28 7.05 0.80
C ASN A 59 -9.68 6.97 0.18
N LYS A 60 -10.46 5.94 0.54
CA LYS A 60 -11.85 5.78 0.08
C LYS A 60 -12.75 6.89 0.63
N LEU A 61 -12.63 7.21 1.92
CA LEU A 61 -13.37 8.30 2.56
C LEU A 61 -12.99 9.67 1.97
N LEU A 62 -11.69 9.96 1.81
CA LEU A 62 -11.21 11.18 1.16
C LEU A 62 -11.77 11.35 -0.26
N SER A 63 -11.76 10.27 -1.05
CA SER A 63 -12.32 10.28 -2.41
C SER A 63 -13.82 10.56 -2.42
N ALA A 64 -14.57 10.07 -1.42
CA ALA A 64 -16.00 10.36 -1.29
C ALA A 64 -16.27 11.84 -0.98
N ILE A 65 -15.46 12.43 -0.09
CA ILE A 65 -15.54 13.88 0.19
C ILE A 65 -15.24 14.70 -1.07
N GLY A 66 -14.16 14.38 -1.79
CA GLY A 66 -13.81 15.09 -3.03
C GLY A 66 -14.94 15.06 -4.07
N ARG A 67 -15.65 13.93 -4.19
CA ARG A 67 -16.84 13.82 -5.05
C ARG A 67 -17.99 14.69 -4.56
N ASN A 68 -18.28 14.70 -3.26
CA ASN A 68 -19.36 15.52 -2.70
C ASN A 68 -19.06 17.02 -2.82
N ILE A 69 -17.83 17.45 -2.53
CA ILE A 69 -17.39 18.84 -2.76
C ILE A 69 -17.59 19.23 -4.22
N ASN A 70 -17.23 18.36 -5.17
CA ASN A 70 -17.42 18.63 -6.59
C ASN A 70 -18.92 18.72 -6.98
N GLN A 71 -19.79 17.93 -6.33
CA GLN A 71 -21.23 18.05 -6.51
C GLN A 71 -21.79 19.36 -5.97
N ILE A 72 -21.35 19.79 -4.79
CA ILE A 72 -21.70 21.11 -4.26
C ILE A 72 -21.24 22.19 -5.23
N ALA A 73 -19.97 22.19 -5.63
CA ALA A 73 -19.44 23.17 -6.58
C ALA A 73 -20.29 23.26 -7.87
N LYS A 74 -20.75 22.11 -8.41
CA LYS A 74 -21.65 22.08 -9.57
C LYS A 74 -23.02 22.68 -9.28
N ARG A 75 -23.66 22.37 -8.13
CA ARG A 75 -24.98 22.92 -7.75
C ARG A 75 -24.92 24.42 -7.48
N VAL A 76 -23.83 24.89 -6.88
CA VAL A 76 -23.57 26.31 -6.61
C VAL A 76 -23.43 27.08 -7.91
N ASN A 77 -22.65 26.56 -8.85
CA ASN A 77 -22.52 27.15 -10.18
C ASN A 77 -23.84 27.12 -10.98
N ALA A 78 -24.81 26.28 -10.59
CA ALA A 78 -26.12 26.17 -11.22
C ALA A 78 -27.24 27.03 -10.57
N GLY A 79 -26.93 27.81 -9.52
CA GLY A 79 -27.84 28.81 -8.93
C GLY A 79 -28.98 28.27 -8.05
N GLY A 80 -28.91 27.01 -7.58
CA GLY A 80 -29.98 26.38 -6.80
C GLY A 80 -29.92 26.69 -5.29
N PRO A 81 -31.05 27.01 -4.61
CA PRO A 81 -31.09 27.17 -3.16
C PRO A 81 -31.39 25.84 -2.46
N THR A 82 -30.40 25.27 -1.76
CA THR A 82 -30.51 24.55 -0.46
C THR A 82 -29.15 23.97 -0.10
N TYR A 83 -28.44 24.65 0.79
CA TYR A 83 -27.02 24.40 1.09
C TYR A 83 -26.79 23.57 2.36
N GLN A 84 -27.78 23.49 3.24
CA GLN A 84 -27.55 23.09 4.63
C GLN A 84 -27.27 21.59 4.77
N ALA A 85 -28.07 20.74 4.12
CA ALA A 85 -27.92 19.29 4.19
C ALA A 85 -26.59 18.79 3.57
N ASP A 86 -26.20 19.34 2.42
CA ASP A 86 -24.93 18.95 1.79
C ASP A 86 -23.71 19.42 2.62
N MET A 87 -23.81 20.59 3.27
CA MET A 87 -22.76 21.12 4.16
C MET A 87 -22.66 20.31 5.46
N GLU A 88 -23.78 19.86 6.02
CA GLU A 88 -23.82 18.95 7.16
C GLU A 88 -23.18 17.60 6.81
N GLU A 89 -23.49 17.02 5.65
CA GLU A 89 -22.87 15.76 5.20
C GLU A 89 -21.35 15.90 5.00
N ILE A 90 -20.88 17.01 4.43
CA ILE A 90 -19.43 17.26 4.30
C ILE A 90 -18.78 17.34 5.67
N ARG A 91 -19.38 18.06 6.61
CA ARG A 91 -18.84 18.26 7.96
C ARG A 91 -18.77 16.93 8.71
N GLU A 92 -19.81 16.09 8.62
CA GLU A 92 -19.82 14.76 9.21
C GLU A 92 -18.73 13.85 8.61
N ARG A 93 -18.58 13.84 7.28
CA ARG A 93 -17.53 13.04 6.63
C ARG A 93 -16.12 13.53 6.98
N LEU A 94 -15.91 14.84 7.11
CA LEU A 94 -14.63 15.42 7.56
C LEU A 94 -14.30 14.97 9.00
N ASP A 95 -15.28 14.99 9.91
CA ASP A 95 -15.10 14.52 11.27
C ASP A 95 -14.76 13.03 11.32
N GLN A 96 -15.40 12.19 10.49
CA GLN A 96 -15.07 10.77 10.35
C GLN A 96 -13.62 10.55 9.91
N ILE A 97 -13.12 11.35 8.96
CA ILE A 97 -11.72 11.30 8.53
C ILE A 97 -10.78 11.71 9.66
N TRP A 98 -11.12 12.77 10.40
CA TRP A 98 -10.29 13.26 11.50
C TRP A 98 -10.14 12.20 12.62
N GLN A 99 -11.23 11.50 12.95
CA GLN A 99 -11.21 10.39 13.90
C GLN A 99 -10.36 9.22 13.39
N LEU A 100 -10.47 8.87 12.11
CA LEU A 100 -9.67 7.80 11.52
C LEU A 100 -8.18 8.16 11.49
N GLN A 101 -7.83 9.39 11.12
CA GLN A 101 -6.44 9.87 11.13
C GLN A 101 -5.84 9.84 12.54
N ARG A 102 -6.62 10.28 13.54
CA ARG A 102 -6.21 10.21 14.95
C ARG A 102 -6.00 8.77 15.41
N ARG A 103 -6.86 7.83 15.00
CA ARG A 103 -6.72 6.40 15.30
C ARG A 103 -5.42 5.83 14.72
N ILE A 104 -5.12 6.12 13.45
CA ILE A 104 -3.90 5.65 12.76
C ILE A 104 -2.65 6.22 13.45
N LEU A 105 -2.63 7.51 13.80
CA LEU A 105 -1.49 8.12 14.48
C LEU A 105 -1.25 7.54 15.89
N LEU A 106 -2.32 7.14 16.58
CA LEU A 106 -2.23 6.53 17.90
C LEU A 106 -1.88 5.03 17.85
N SER A 107 -2.21 4.31 16.77
CA SER A 107 -1.90 2.88 16.61
C SER A 107 -0.49 2.61 16.07
N GLN A 108 0.22 3.64 15.58
CA GLN A 108 1.61 3.54 15.12
C GLN A 108 2.65 3.75 16.24
N ARG A 109 2.22 3.87 17.51
CA ARG A 109 3.09 4.05 18.69
C ARG A 109 3.13 2.79 19.53
#